data_AF-A0A9P0VTF0-F1
#
_entry.id   AF-A0A9P0VTF0-F1
#
_cell.length_a   1.000
_cell.length_b   1.000
_cell.length_c   1.000
_cell.angle_alpha   90.00
_cell.angle_beta   90.00
_cell.angle_gamma   90.00
#
_symmetry.space_group_name_H-M   'P 1'
#
loop_
_entity.id
_entity.type
_entity.pdbx_description
1 polymer ?
#
loop_
_entity_poly.entity_id
_entity_poly.type
_entity_poly.pdbx_seq_one_letter_code
_entity_poly.pdbx_strand_id
1 'polypeptide(L)'
;MYHSLGHSVFLYLEAMLTFEQQSIINASKALKHSLAVCNRYRKKNTLGESIGKMVKKTNFDQYTEEEAHAELCHAECLLLKSMLTFMEDETLSSFIKAGLKIRSCYNSYKDCQQILLKRNWDRDSTKVHFESGVKMGIGTFNLMISMLPSRVIKLLESLGFPEISKRVLMIYWPVTVWTA
;
A
#
# COMPACT_ATOMS: atom_id res chain seq x y z
N MET A 1 -4.28 5.47 15.92
CA MET A 1 -4.29 5.30 14.44
C MET A 1 -5.25 4.19 14.02
N TYR A 2 -5.07 2.97 14.53
CA TYR A 2 -5.93 1.81 14.22
C TYR A 2 -7.44 2.05 14.34
N HIS A 3 -7.90 2.74 15.38
CA HIS A 3 -9.33 3.09 15.50
C HIS A 3 -9.84 3.90 14.30
N SER A 4 -9.07 4.91 13.87
CA SER A 4 -9.47 5.73 12.73
C SER A 4 -9.41 4.94 11.42
N LEU A 5 -8.39 4.10 11.24
CA LEU A 5 -8.29 3.21 10.08
C LEU A 5 -9.48 2.23 10.04
N GLY A 6 -9.80 1.56 11.15
CA GLY A 6 -10.89 0.60 11.21
C GLY A 6 -12.25 1.23 10.86
N HIS A 7 -12.53 2.42 11.39
CA HIS A 7 -13.72 3.18 11.00
C HIS A 7 -13.75 3.49 9.49
N SER A 8 -12.62 3.94 8.93
CA SER A 8 -12.49 4.20 7.50
C SER A 8 -12.66 2.95 6.63
N VAL A 9 -12.22 1.78 7.11
CA VAL A 9 -12.40 0.49 6.41
C VAL A 9 -13.89 0.15 6.31
N PHE A 10 -14.67 0.31 7.38
CA PHE A 10 -16.11 0.03 7.32
C PHE A 10 -16.84 0.94 6.33
N LEU A 11 -16.56 2.25 6.37
CA LEU A 11 -17.14 3.19 5.40
C LEU A 11 -16.68 2.89 3.97
N TYR A 12 -15.42 2.48 3.79
CA TYR A 12 -14.91 2.04 2.48
C TYR A 12 -15.65 0.81 1.97
N LEU A 13 -15.88 -0.20 2.81
CA LEU A 13 -16.64 -1.39 2.43
C LEU A 13 -18.08 -1.03 2.07
N GLU A 14 -18.73 -0.16 2.84
CA GLU A 14 -20.06 0.36 2.52
C GLU A 14 -20.08 1.05 1.14
N ALA A 15 -19.10 1.93 0.87
CA ALA A 15 -18.97 2.58 -0.43
C ALA A 15 -18.77 1.57 -1.57
N MET A 16 -17.88 0.60 -1.39
CA MET A 16 -17.57 -0.43 -2.40
C MET A 16 -18.73 -1.39 -2.68
N LEU A 17 -19.59 -1.65 -1.69
CA LEU A 17 -20.69 -2.60 -1.81
C LEU A 17 -21.98 -1.94 -2.31
N THR A 18 -22.24 -0.70 -1.90
CA THR A 18 -23.46 0.04 -2.25
C THR A 18 -23.33 0.85 -3.54
N PHE A 19 -22.11 1.26 -3.89
CA PHE A 19 -21.83 2.20 -4.98
C PHE A 19 -22.60 3.53 -4.86
N GLU A 20 -23.07 3.88 -3.66
CA GLU A 20 -23.78 5.14 -3.42
C GLU A 20 -22.80 6.31 -3.34
N GLN A 21 -23.08 7.39 -4.07
CA GLN A 21 -22.21 8.57 -4.12
C GLN A 21 -21.94 9.17 -2.73
N GLN A 22 -22.95 9.18 -1.86
CA GLN A 22 -22.81 9.69 -0.50
C GLN A 22 -21.85 8.83 0.34
N SER A 23 -21.95 7.50 0.21
CA SER A 23 -21.07 6.54 0.88
C SER A 23 -19.63 6.67 0.39
N ILE A 24 -19.42 6.85 -0.92
CA ILE A 24 -18.10 7.13 -1.52
C ILE A 24 -17.49 8.41 -0.94
N ILE A 25 -18.27 9.50 -0.85
CA ILE A 25 -17.80 10.78 -0.26
C ILE A 25 -17.45 10.60 1.22
N ASN A 26 -18.27 9.89 1.98
CA ASN A 26 -18.05 9.62 3.40
C ASN A 26 -16.76 8.81 3.63
N ALA A 27 -16.58 7.71 2.89
CA ALA A 27 -15.37 6.90 2.91
C ALA A 27 -14.13 7.73 2.53
N SER A 28 -14.24 8.55 1.49
CA SER A 28 -13.18 9.45 1.02
C SER A 28 -12.73 10.43 2.12
N LYS A 29 -13.70 11.04 2.82
CA LYS A 29 -13.44 11.96 3.94
C LYS A 29 -12.79 11.24 5.12
N ALA A 30 -13.29 10.07 5.50
CA ALA A 30 -12.76 9.27 6.60
C ALA A 30 -11.31 8.84 6.33
N LEU A 31 -11.02 8.33 5.12
CA LEU A 31 -9.67 7.94 4.71
C LEU A 31 -8.69 9.12 4.71
N LYS A 32 -9.11 10.30 4.23
CA LYS A 32 -8.29 11.53 4.31
C LYS A 32 -7.97 11.89 5.77
N HIS A 33 -8.95 11.79 6.66
CA HIS A 33 -8.74 12.02 8.09
C HIS A 33 -7.77 10.99 8.68
N SER A 34 -7.94 9.70 8.40
CA SER A 34 -7.03 8.64 8.87
C SER A 34 -5.60 8.84 8.38
N LEU A 35 -5.40 9.23 7.12
CA LEU A 35 -4.08 9.57 6.58
C LEU A 35 -3.44 10.73 7.35
N ALA A 36 -4.21 11.78 7.64
CA ALA A 36 -3.73 12.91 8.42
C ALA A 36 -3.33 12.49 9.86
N VAL A 37 -4.10 11.60 10.49
CA VAL A 37 -3.75 11.04 11.80
C VAL A 37 -2.46 10.24 11.71
N CYS A 38 -2.31 9.32 10.75
CA CYS A 38 -1.09 8.51 10.60
C CYS A 38 0.14 9.40 10.38
N ASN A 39 0.05 10.42 9.51
CA ASN A 39 1.16 11.33 9.22
C ASN A 39 1.67 12.12 10.45
N ARG A 40 0.88 12.25 11.52
CA ARG A 40 1.35 12.87 12.77
C ARG A 40 2.33 12.00 13.54
N TYR A 41 2.17 10.68 13.46
CA TYR A 41 2.96 9.66 14.18
C TYR A 41 4.00 8.96 13.30
N ARG A 42 3.96 9.16 11.98
CA ARG A 42 5.01 8.68 11.08
C ARG A 42 6.34 9.36 11.38
N LYS A 43 7.42 8.63 11.12
CA LYS A 43 8.78 9.16 11.24
C LYS A 43 8.95 10.37 10.32
N LYS A 44 9.14 11.55 10.91
CA LYS A 44 9.36 12.78 10.16
C LYS A 44 10.84 12.84 9.80
N ASN A 45 11.19 12.57 8.54
CA ASN A 45 12.54 12.86 8.07
C ASN A 45 12.75 14.37 8.19
N THR A 46 13.66 14.78 9.08
CA THR A 46 14.03 16.17 9.29
C THR A 46 14.37 16.77 7.93
N LEU A 47 13.82 17.95 7.62
CA LEU A 47 13.89 18.60 6.30
C LEU A 47 15.32 18.73 5.73
N GLY A 48 16.37 18.61 6.56
CA GLY A 48 17.78 18.53 6.15
C GLY A 48 18.25 17.20 5.52
N GLU A 49 17.48 16.11 5.61
CA GLU A 49 17.84 14.82 4.98
C GLU A 49 17.34 14.70 3.52
N SER A 50 16.47 15.62 3.07
CA SER A 50 15.89 15.56 1.72
C SER A 50 16.83 16.01 0.60
N ILE A 51 17.96 16.64 0.92
CA ILE A 51 18.99 17.02 -0.07
C ILE A 51 20.03 15.90 -0.27
N GLY A 52 20.11 14.91 0.64
CA GLY A 52 21.07 13.80 0.60
C GLY A 52 20.48 12.44 0.16
N LYS A 53 19.26 12.41 -0.39
CA LYS A 53 18.45 11.20 -0.63
C LYS A 53 19.02 10.19 -1.65
N MET A 54 20.17 10.45 -2.25
CA MET A 54 20.78 9.48 -3.18
C MET A 54 21.78 8.52 -2.53
N VAL A 55 22.20 8.72 -1.26
CA VAL A 55 23.29 7.89 -0.67
C VAL A 55 23.07 7.41 0.77
N LYS A 56 22.13 7.96 1.56
CA LYS A 56 21.93 7.47 2.93
C LYS A 56 20.88 6.35 2.98
N LYS A 57 21.36 5.10 3.10
CA LYS A 57 20.55 3.91 3.46
C LYS A 57 19.51 4.30 4.52
N THR A 58 18.21 4.21 4.19
CA THR A 58 17.13 4.34 5.17
C THR A 58 17.41 3.39 6.34
N ASN A 59 17.63 3.94 7.52
CA ASN A 59 17.99 3.14 8.68
C ASN A 59 16.72 2.63 9.37
N PHE A 60 16.29 1.44 8.92
CA PHE A 60 15.04 0.80 9.36
C PHE A 60 15.07 0.31 10.83
N ASP A 61 16.26 0.25 11.45
CA ASP A 61 16.42 -0.22 12.84
C ASP A 61 16.00 0.83 13.87
N GLN A 62 15.95 2.10 13.45
CA GLN A 62 15.64 3.24 14.32
C GLN A 62 14.15 3.62 14.32
N TYR A 63 13.26 2.73 13.88
CA TYR A 63 11.83 2.98 14.00
C TYR A 63 11.39 2.64 15.42
N THR A 64 10.63 3.53 16.04
CA THR A 64 9.85 3.15 17.24
C THR A 64 8.70 2.24 16.85
N GLU A 65 8.12 1.54 17.82
CA GLU A 65 6.94 0.69 17.62
C GLU A 65 5.79 1.50 17.00
N GLU A 66 5.49 2.67 17.58
CA GLU A 66 4.42 3.56 17.10
C GLU A 66 4.67 4.07 15.68
N GLU A 67 5.90 4.46 15.34
CA GLU A 67 6.25 4.92 13.99
C GLU A 67 6.12 3.79 12.97
N ALA A 68 6.52 2.57 13.31
CA ALA A 68 6.34 1.41 12.44
C ALA A 68 4.85 1.19 12.14
N HIS A 69 4.02 1.12 13.18
CA HIS A 69 2.58 0.99 13.02
C HIS A 69 1.94 2.18 12.26
N ALA A 70 2.50 3.39 12.39
CA ALA A 70 2.06 4.54 11.62
C ALA A 70 2.35 4.42 10.12
N GLU A 71 3.53 3.90 9.74
CA GLU A 71 3.88 3.61 8.36
C GLU A 71 2.91 2.59 7.74
N LEU A 72 2.62 1.51 8.47
CA LEU A 72 1.69 0.48 8.02
C LEU A 72 0.26 1.00 7.86
N CYS A 73 -0.28 1.66 8.89
CA CYS A 73 -1.65 2.23 8.83
C CYS A 73 -1.77 3.26 7.69
N HIS A 74 -0.72 4.03 7.43
CA HIS A 74 -0.69 4.97 6.33
C HIS A 74 -0.71 4.25 4.97
N ALA A 75 0.08 3.19 4.80
CA ALA A 75 0.09 2.38 3.58
C ALA A 75 -1.27 1.74 3.30
N GLU A 76 -1.94 1.20 4.33
CA GLU A 76 -3.30 0.66 4.26
C GLU A 76 -4.32 1.73 3.85
N CYS A 77 -4.35 2.87 4.54
CA CYS A 77 -5.26 3.97 4.20
C CYS A 77 -5.03 4.47 2.76
N LEU A 78 -3.78 4.59 2.33
CA LEU A 78 -3.43 5.08 1.00
C LEU A 78 -3.88 4.09 -0.09
N LEU A 79 -3.75 2.79 0.16
CA LEU A 79 -4.23 1.76 -0.75
C LEU A 79 -5.75 1.82 -0.92
N LEU A 80 -6.50 1.83 0.19
CA LEU A 80 -7.96 1.95 0.17
C LEU A 80 -8.41 3.24 -0.55
N LYS A 81 -7.74 4.35 -0.27
CA LYS A 81 -8.04 5.63 -0.91
C LYS A 81 -7.77 5.63 -2.40
N SER A 82 -6.70 4.95 -2.84
CA SER A 82 -6.35 4.81 -4.25
C SER A 82 -7.35 3.92 -5.00
N MET A 83 -7.82 2.85 -4.36
CA MET A 83 -8.89 2.01 -4.89
C MET A 83 -10.22 2.77 -5.00
N LEU A 84 -10.55 3.58 -3.98
CA LEU A 84 -11.78 4.38 -3.98
C LEU A 84 -11.80 5.44 -5.10
N THR A 85 -10.62 5.90 -5.58
CA THR A 85 -10.53 6.86 -6.68
C THR A 85 -11.15 6.34 -7.98
N PHE A 86 -11.19 5.02 -8.21
CA PHE A 86 -11.88 4.44 -9.37
C PHE A 86 -13.40 4.65 -9.32
N MET A 87 -13.97 4.83 -8.12
CA MET A 87 -15.40 5.09 -7.92
C MET A 87 -15.72 6.59 -7.87
N GLU A 88 -14.73 7.45 -7.60
CA GLU A 88 -14.94 8.90 -7.52
C GLU A 88 -15.08 9.54 -8.91
N ASP A 89 -14.40 9.01 -9.93
CA ASP A 89 -14.38 9.58 -11.28
C ASP A 89 -13.93 8.52 -12.31
N GLU A 90 -14.72 8.27 -13.36
CA GLU A 90 -14.45 7.20 -14.35
C GLU A 90 -13.52 7.62 -15.50
N THR A 91 -12.75 8.71 -15.33
CA THR A 91 -11.90 9.23 -16.39
C THR A 91 -10.59 8.44 -16.55
N LEU A 92 -10.09 8.26 -17.77
CA LEU A 92 -8.78 7.60 -18.02
C LEU A 92 -7.63 8.23 -17.20
N SER A 93 -7.71 9.54 -16.93
CA SER A 93 -6.75 10.25 -16.07
C SER A 93 -6.80 9.79 -14.60
N SER A 94 -7.99 9.54 -14.04
CA SER A 94 -8.13 9.00 -12.69
C SER A 94 -7.59 7.58 -12.61
N PHE A 95 -7.80 6.75 -13.64
CA PHE A 95 -7.25 5.40 -13.74
C PHE A 95 -5.72 5.39 -13.73
N ILE A 96 -5.07 6.24 -14.55
CA ILE A 96 -3.61 6.35 -14.58
C ILE A 96 -3.07 6.82 -13.22
N LYS A 97 -3.69 7.85 -12.64
CA LYS A 97 -3.30 8.37 -11.31
C LYS A 97 -3.45 7.31 -10.22
N ALA A 98 -4.53 6.54 -10.25
CA ALA A 98 -4.76 5.44 -9.33
C ALA A 98 -3.69 4.34 -9.50
N GLY A 99 -3.36 3.95 -10.73
CA GLY A 99 -2.29 2.99 -11.02
C GLY A 99 -0.91 3.42 -10.48
N LEU A 100 -0.53 4.70 -10.68
CA LEU A 100 0.71 5.25 -10.13
C LEU A 100 0.71 5.23 -8.59
N LYS A 101 -0.43 5.57 -7.96
CA LYS A 101 -0.57 5.51 -6.49
C LYS A 101 -0.51 4.08 -5.97
N ILE A 102 -1.09 3.11 -6.67
CA ILE A 102 -1.02 1.68 -6.31
C ILE A 102 0.44 1.20 -6.28
N ARG A 103 1.28 1.61 -7.26
CA ARG A 103 2.74 1.34 -7.22
C ARG A 103 3.40 1.96 -5.99
N SER A 104 3.06 3.20 -5.66
CA SER A 104 3.57 3.86 -4.44
C SER A 104 3.16 3.10 -3.18
N CYS A 105 1.91 2.60 -3.10
CA CYS A 105 1.43 1.81 -1.98
C CYS A 105 2.23 0.51 -1.84
N TYR A 106 2.49 -0.18 -2.95
CA TYR A 106 3.32 -1.39 -2.94
C TYR A 106 4.71 -1.12 -2.35
N ASN A 107 5.35 -0.02 -2.75
CA ASN A 107 6.65 0.37 -2.20
C ASN A 107 6.56 0.67 -0.69
N SER A 108 5.50 1.33 -0.22
CA SER A 108 5.30 1.55 1.22
C SER A 108 5.18 0.24 2.01
N TYR A 109 4.50 -0.78 1.47
CA TYR A 109 4.48 -2.11 2.10
C TYR A 109 5.83 -2.81 2.06
N LYS A 110 6.62 -2.61 0.99
CA LYS A 110 8.00 -3.10 0.93
C LYS A 110 8.89 -2.45 1.99
N ASP A 111 8.72 -1.15 2.25
CA ASP A 111 9.39 -0.46 3.35
C ASP A 111 8.96 -1.04 4.71
N CYS A 112 7.66 -1.24 4.92
CA CYS A 112 7.15 -1.89 6.13
C CYS A 112 7.72 -3.31 6.31
N GLN A 113 7.90 -4.07 5.22
CA GLN A 113 8.57 -5.37 5.25
C GLN A 113 10.05 -5.23 5.65
N GLN A 114 10.76 -4.18 5.22
CA GLN A 114 12.12 -3.93 5.69
C GLN A 114 12.16 -3.57 7.18
N ILE A 115 11.20 -2.79 7.68
CA ILE A 115 11.06 -2.51 9.11
C ILE A 115 10.85 -3.82 9.88
N LEU A 116 9.95 -4.69 9.42
CA LEU A 116 9.68 -5.99 10.05
C LEU A 116 10.95 -6.84 10.17
N LEU A 117 11.79 -6.86 9.13
CA LEU A 117 12.97 -7.73 9.06
C LEU A 117 14.20 -7.19 9.81
N LYS A 118 14.36 -5.87 9.87
CA LYS A 118 15.60 -5.24 10.35
C LYS A 118 15.48 -4.70 11.78
N ARG A 119 14.31 -4.18 12.16
CA ARG A 119 14.04 -3.68 13.50
C ARG A 119 14.03 -4.83 14.52
N ASN A 120 14.54 -4.58 15.72
CA ASN A 120 14.39 -5.50 16.85
C ASN A 120 12.97 -5.37 17.44
N TRP A 121 12.26 -6.49 17.55
CA TRP A 121 10.89 -6.58 18.07
C TRP A 121 10.76 -7.40 19.36
N ASP A 122 11.87 -7.81 19.98
CA ASP A 122 11.88 -8.82 21.08
C ASP A 122 11.03 -8.40 22.30
N ARG A 123 10.77 -7.11 22.47
CA ARG A 123 10.00 -6.54 23.59
C ARG A 123 8.60 -6.07 23.20
N ASP A 124 8.24 -6.19 21.93
CA ASP A 124 7.05 -5.55 21.38
C ASP A 124 5.95 -6.58 21.15
N SER A 125 4.96 -6.61 22.02
CA SER A 125 3.81 -7.52 21.94
C SER A 125 2.97 -7.30 20.67
N THR A 126 3.07 -6.12 20.06
CA THR A 126 2.33 -5.73 18.84
C THR A 126 2.99 -6.20 17.54
N LYS A 127 4.20 -6.79 17.59
CA LYS A 127 4.90 -7.36 16.43
C LYS A 127 3.98 -8.24 15.59
N VAL A 128 3.18 -9.09 16.23
CA VAL A 128 2.25 -10.00 15.56
C VAL A 128 1.23 -9.25 14.71
N HIS A 129 0.73 -8.10 15.19
CA HIS A 129 -0.22 -7.27 14.45
C HIS A 129 0.45 -6.53 13.30
N PHE A 130 1.67 -6.02 13.51
CA PHE A 130 2.46 -5.40 12.45
C PHE A 130 2.78 -6.39 11.33
N GLU A 131 3.32 -7.56 11.70
CA GLU A 131 3.64 -8.65 10.77
C GLU A 131 2.42 -9.12 9.98
N SER A 132 1.27 -9.24 10.65
CA SER A 132 0.02 -9.62 10.00
C SER A 132 -0.41 -8.60 8.95
N GLY A 133 -0.39 -7.30 9.27
CA GLY A 133 -0.75 -6.26 8.30
C GLY A 133 0.23 -6.15 7.13
N VAL A 134 1.53 -6.32 7.39
CA VAL A 134 2.56 -6.36 6.32
C VAL A 134 2.32 -7.54 5.39
N LYS A 135 2.13 -8.75 5.94
CA LYS A 135 1.86 -9.96 5.14
C LYS A 135 0.55 -9.87 4.38
N MET A 136 -0.50 -9.33 5.01
CA MET A 136 -1.79 -9.07 4.37
C MET A 136 -1.61 -8.15 3.16
N GLY A 137 -0.96 -6.98 3.32
CA GLY A 137 -0.75 -6.05 2.22
C GLY A 137 0.04 -6.65 1.06
N ILE A 138 1.18 -7.27 1.34
CA ILE A 138 2.00 -7.94 0.31
C ILE A 138 1.20 -9.07 -0.37
N GLY A 139 0.44 -9.85 0.39
CA GLY A 139 -0.44 -10.89 -0.12
C GLY A 139 -1.51 -10.34 -1.06
N THR A 140 -2.18 -9.26 -0.68
CA THR A 140 -3.18 -8.56 -1.51
C THR A 140 -2.57 -8.09 -2.82
N PHE A 141 -1.36 -7.53 -2.82
CA PHE A 141 -0.67 -7.15 -4.05
C PHE A 141 -0.33 -8.34 -4.93
N ASN A 142 0.17 -9.43 -4.35
CA ASN A 142 0.46 -10.65 -5.12
C ASN A 142 -0.82 -11.22 -5.76
N LEU A 143 -1.95 -11.18 -5.03
CA LEU A 143 -3.25 -11.59 -5.55
C LEU A 143 -3.75 -10.65 -6.67
N MET A 144 -3.69 -9.34 -6.46
CA MET A 144 -4.08 -8.38 -7.51
C MET A 144 -3.24 -8.59 -8.78
N ILE A 145 -1.93 -8.83 -8.64
CA ILE A 145 -1.03 -9.09 -9.76
C ILE A 145 -1.36 -10.43 -10.44
N SER A 146 -1.68 -11.49 -9.69
CA SER A 146 -2.05 -12.78 -10.29
C SER A 146 -3.40 -12.73 -11.01
N MET A 147 -4.27 -11.76 -10.68
CA MET A 147 -5.53 -11.55 -11.37
C MET A 147 -5.41 -10.71 -12.66
N LEU A 148 -4.24 -10.13 -12.96
CA LEU A 148 -4.06 -9.33 -14.18
C LEU A 148 -4.07 -10.23 -15.43
N PRO A 149 -4.95 -9.98 -16.42
CA PRO A 149 -4.93 -10.71 -17.67
C PRO A 149 -3.60 -10.53 -18.42
N SER A 150 -3.12 -11.58 -19.08
CA SER A 150 -1.84 -11.60 -19.84
C SER A 150 -1.71 -10.45 -20.86
N ARG A 151 -2.84 -9.93 -21.34
CA ARG A 151 -2.92 -8.81 -22.30
C ARG A 151 -2.57 -7.46 -21.66
N VAL A 152 -2.93 -7.24 -20.39
CA VAL A 152 -2.65 -6.01 -19.65
C VAL A 152 -1.16 -5.93 -19.30
N ILE A 153 -0.53 -7.06 -19.01
CA ILE A 153 0.91 -7.16 -18.73
C ILE A 153 1.75 -6.72 -19.93
N LYS A 154 1.38 -7.16 -21.14
CA LYS A 154 2.04 -6.75 -22.40
C LYS A 154 1.90 -5.25 -22.67
N LEU A 155 0.77 -4.66 -22.33
CA LEU A 155 0.54 -3.20 -22.46
C LEU A 155 1.38 -2.40 -21.46
N LEU A 156 1.47 -2.83 -20.20
CA LEU A 156 2.32 -2.20 -19.18
C LEU A 156 3.81 -2.25 -19.54
N GLU A 157 4.24 -3.31 -20.21
CA GLU A 157 5.61 -3.43 -20.74
C GLU A 157 5.88 -2.43 -21.86
N SER A 158 4.93 -2.24 -22.78
CA SER A 158 5.03 -1.23 -23.85
C SER A 158 4.99 0.23 -23.37
N LEU A 159 4.43 0.47 -22.17
CA LEU A 159 4.32 1.79 -21.54
C LEU A 159 5.50 2.12 -20.60
N GLY A 160 6.53 1.27 -20.53
CA GLY A 160 7.75 1.57 -19.76
C GLY A 160 7.73 1.10 -18.30
N PHE A 161 6.97 0.06 -17.95
CA PHE A 161 6.96 -0.54 -16.60
C PHE A 161 7.55 -1.97 -16.55
N PRO A 162 8.84 -2.18 -16.88
CA PRO A 162 9.43 -3.52 -17.01
C PRO A 162 9.55 -4.29 -15.69
N GLU A 163 9.65 -3.62 -14.54
CA GLU A 163 9.74 -4.28 -13.22
C GLU A 163 8.44 -5.00 -12.83
N ILE A 164 7.29 -4.46 -13.25
CA ILE A 164 5.97 -5.05 -12.96
C ILE A 164 5.80 -6.33 -13.80
N SER A 165 6.17 -6.29 -15.08
CA SER A 165 6.15 -7.47 -15.98
C SER A 165 7.06 -8.60 -15.49
N LYS A 166 8.28 -8.29 -15.03
CA LYS A 166 9.20 -9.31 -14.48
C LYS A 166 8.67 -9.99 -13.21
N ARG A 167 8.01 -9.26 -12.30
CA ARG A 167 7.39 -9.84 -11.10
C ARG A 167 6.16 -10.68 -11.42
N VAL A 168 5.33 -10.23 -12.36
CA VAL A 168 4.22 -11.04 -12.89
C VAL A 168 4.78 -12.37 -13.39
N LEU A 169 5.80 -12.35 -14.26
CA LEU A 169 6.40 -13.57 -14.79
C LEU A 169 6.99 -14.47 -13.70
N MET A 170 7.60 -13.92 -12.64
CA MET A 170 8.07 -14.72 -11.49
C MET A 170 6.95 -15.34 -10.65
N ILE A 171 5.80 -14.68 -10.52
CA ILE A 171 4.62 -15.23 -9.80
C ILE A 171 3.95 -16.32 -10.64
N TYR A 172 3.89 -16.14 -11.97
CA TYR A 172 3.31 -17.10 -12.89
C TYR A 172 4.25 -18.30 -13.20
N TRP A 173 5.57 -18.13 -13.10
CA TRP A 173 6.56 -19.20 -13.31
C TRP A 173 6.30 -20.47 -12.49
N PRO A 174 6.07 -20.43 -11.17
CA PRO A 174 5.70 -21.61 -10.40
C PRO A 174 4.27 -22.10 -10.67
N VAL A 175 3.40 -21.34 -11.32
CA VAL A 175 2.05 -21.82 -11.69
C VAL A 175 2.08 -22.58 -13.02
N THR A 176 2.92 -22.15 -13.97
CA THR A 176 3.06 -22.82 -15.28
C THR A 176 3.91 -24.09 -15.25
N VAL A 177 4.80 -24.25 -14.26
CA VAL A 177 5.66 -25.45 -14.14
C VAL A 177 4.92 -26.66 -13.53
N TRP A 178 3.77 -26.47 -12.89
CA TRP A 178 2.93 -27.57 -12.37
C TRP A 178 1.82 -28.01 -13.33
N THR A 179 1.65 -27.33 -14.47
CA THR A 179 0.65 -27.65 -15.49
C THR A 179 1.26 -28.05 -16.83
N ALA A 180 2.50 -28.52 -16.84
CA ALA A 180 3.18 -29.09 -18.01
C ALA A 180 3.66 -30.52 -17.71
#